data_AF-A0A1H6F943-F1
#
_entry.id   AF-A0A1H6F943-F1
#
_cell.length_a   1.000
_cell.length_b   1.000
_cell.length_c   1.000
_cell.angle_alpha   90.00
_cell.angle_beta   90.00
_cell.angle_gamma   90.00
#
_symmetry.space_group_name_H-M   'P 1'
#
loop_
_entity.id
_entity.type
_entity.pdbx_description
1 polymer ?
#
loop_
_entity_poly.entity_id
_entity_poly.type
_entity_poly.pdbx_seq_one_letter_code
_entity_poly.pdbx_strand_id
1 'polypeptide(L)' 'MVAGLFLQHFVDEKQPWLHIDIGASGFVERDLTFSKKGATGLGLRLLVDLVETYEK' A
#
# COMPACT_ATOMS: atom_id res chain seq x y z
N MET A 1 8.85 8.14 6.46
CA MET A 1 8.74 9.55 6.01
C MET A 1 9.82 9.93 4.99
N VAL A 2 11.11 9.86 5.31
CA VAL A 2 12.21 10.21 4.36
C VAL A 2 12.17 9.39 3.07
N ALA A 3 11.90 8.08 3.16
CA ALA A 3 11.81 7.22 1.98
C ALA A 3 10.73 7.67 0.99
N GLY A 4 9.54 8.05 1.46
CA GLY A 4 8.47 8.56 0.59
C GLY A 4 8.86 9.86 -0.12
N LEU A 5 9.51 10.79 0.59
CA LEU A 5 10.04 12.02 -0.02
C LEU A 5 11.13 11.72 -1.05
N PHE A 6 12.02 10.76 -0.78
CA PHE A 6 13.02 10.32 -1.74
C PHE A 6 12.36 9.80 -3.03
N LEU A 7 11.33 8.96 -2.92
CA LEU A 7 10.60 8.44 -4.08
C LEU A 7 9.92 9.55 -4.89
N GLN A 8 9.40 10.59 -4.22
CA GLN A 8 8.76 11.73 -4.87
C GLN A 8 9.70 12.48 -5.83
N HIS A 9 11.02 12.49 -5.59
CA HIS A 9 11.98 13.17 -6.47
C HIS A 9 12.03 12.57 -7.88
N PHE A 10 11.49 11.37 -8.08
CA PHE A 10 11.46 10.66 -9.37
C PHE A 10 10.09 10.73 -10.06
N VAL A 11 9.13 11.47 -9.50
CA VAL A 11 7.77 11.63 -10.03
C VAL A 11 7.60 13.05 -10.56
N ASP A 12 7.01 13.19 -11.75
CA ASP A 12 6.71 14.50 -12.35
C ASP A 12 5.71 15.30 -11.50
N GLU A 13 5.89 16.62 -11.42
CA GLU A 13 5.05 17.50 -10.60
C GLU A 13 3.57 17.48 -10.98
N LYS A 14 3.26 17.22 -12.26
CA LYS A 14 1.87 17.18 -12.76
C LYS A 14 1.24 15.80 -12.65
N GLN A 15 1.97 14.78 -12.23
CA GLN A 15 1.49 13.41 -12.12
C GLN A 15 0.84 13.19 -10.74
N PRO A 16 -0.49 12.95 -10.66
CA PRO A 16 -1.11 12.51 -9.41
C PRO A 16 -0.48 11.17 -9.00
N TRP A 17 0.03 11.11 -7.78
CA TRP A 17 0.81 9.97 -7.28
C TRP A 17 0.55 9.72 -5.79
N LEU A 18 0.58 8.44 -5.42
CA LEU A 18 0.40 7.96 -4.05
C LEU A 18 1.44 6.87 -3.78
N HIS A 19 2.12 6.97 -2.64
CA HIS A 19 2.96 5.91 -2.08
C HIS A 19 2.28 5.31 -0.84
N ILE A 20 2.04 4.00 -0.87
CA ILE A 20 1.52 3.24 0.27
C ILE A 20 2.65 2.34 0.79
N ASP A 21 3.18 2.67 1.97
CA ASP A 21 4.20 1.86 2.64
C ASP A 21 3.53 0.74 3.47
N ILE A 22 3.71 -0.51 3.04
CA ILE A 22 3.19 -1.70 3.71
C ILE A 22 4.29 -2.57 4.32
N GLY A 23 5.51 -2.05 4.51
CA GLY A 23 6.68 -2.86 4.88
C GLY A 23 6.47 -3.70 6.14
N ALA A 24 6.11 -3.06 7.26
CA ALA A 24 5.93 -3.74 8.54
C ALA A 24 4.63 -4.57 8.63
N SER A 25 3.66 -4.29 7.76
CA SER A 25 2.32 -4.89 7.83
C SER A 25 2.08 -5.94 6.75
N GLY A 26 2.97 -6.06 5.76
CA GLY A 26 2.91 -7.05 4.68
C GLY A 26 3.17 -8.48 5.16
N PHE A 27 3.83 -8.65 6.31
CA PHE A 27 4.10 -9.95 6.92
C PHE A 27 3.96 -9.89 8.44
N VAL A 28 3.35 -10.90 9.03
CA VAL A 28 3.10 -10.97 10.48
C VAL A 28 3.67 -12.25 11.07
N GLU A 29 4.32 -12.12 12.23
CA GLU A 29 4.98 -13.24 12.92
C GLU A 29 4.05 -14.07 13.82
N ARG A 30 2.77 -13.70 13.89
CA ARG A 30 1.74 -14.34 14.68
C ARG A 30 0.40 -14.29 13.97
N ASP A 31 -0.53 -15.11 14.44
CA ASP A 31 -1.92 -15.02 14.01
C ASP A 31 -2.54 -13.68 14.45
N LEU A 32 -3.29 -13.08 13.53
CA LEU A 32 -4.18 -11.94 13.74
C LEU A 32 -5.63 -12.40 13.60
N THR A 33 -6.58 -11.54 13.98
CA THR A 33 -8.02 -11.81 13.86
C THR A 33 -8.46 -12.20 12.44
N PHE A 34 -7.85 -11.58 11.42
CA PHE A 34 -8.24 -11.75 10.01
C PHE A 34 -7.12 -12.31 9.12
N SER A 35 -5.99 -12.72 9.69
CA SER A 35 -4.83 -13.20 8.92
C SER A 35 -4.00 -14.18 9.77
N LYS A 36 -3.46 -15.23 9.15
CA LYS A 36 -2.52 -16.14 9.83
C LYS A 36 -1.11 -15.57 9.85
N LYS A 37 -0.24 -16.15 10.68
CA LYS A 37 1.21 -15.94 10.58
C LYS A 37 1.64 -16.08 9.11
N GLY A 38 2.38 -15.10 8.60
CA GLY A 38 2.83 -15.07 7.21
C GLY A 38 2.49 -13.77 6.49
N ALA A 39 2.41 -13.85 5.15
CA ALA A 39 2.02 -12.74 4.30
C ALA A 39 0.55 -12.35 4.55
N THR A 40 0.29 -11.06 4.75
CA THR A 40 -1.05 -10.56 5.12
C THR A 40 -1.94 -10.23 3.93
N GLY A 41 -1.34 -9.93 2.77
CA GLY A 41 -2.07 -9.38 1.62
C GLY A 41 -2.69 -8.00 1.88
N LEU A 42 -2.18 -7.26 2.88
CA LEU A 42 -2.67 -5.92 3.21
C LEU A 42 -2.61 -5.02 1.97
N GLY A 43 -3.69 -4.27 1.74
CA GLY A 43 -3.81 -3.34 0.61
C GLY A 43 -4.45 -3.96 -0.64
N LEU A 44 -4.52 -5.29 -0.78
CA LEU A 44 -5.10 -5.92 -1.97
C LEU A 44 -6.58 -5.53 -2.15
N ARG A 45 -7.42 -5.73 -1.12
CA ARG A 45 -8.86 -5.39 -1.21
C ARG A 45 -9.07 -3.90 -1.45
N LEU A 46 -8.25 -3.04 -0.84
CA LEU A 46 -8.31 -1.59 -1.03
C LEU A 46 -8.00 -1.20 -2.49
N LEU A 47 -6.95 -1.77 -3.08
CA LEU A 47 -6.57 -1.46 -4.46
C LEU A 47 -7.56 -2.04 -5.48
N VAL A 48 -8.10 -3.22 -5.22
CA VAL A 48 -9.17 -3.81 -6.05
C VAL A 48 -10.42 -2.92 -6.00
N ASP A 49 -10.89 -2.58 -4.80
CA ASP A 49 -12.05 -1.71 -4.61
C ASP A 49 -11.86 -0.34 -5.25
N LEU A 50 -10.66 0.25 -5.12
CA LEU A 50 -10.31 1.49 -5.80
C LEU A 50 -10.48 1.34 -7.32
N VAL A 51 -9.91 0.30 -7.94
CA VAL A 51 -10.02 0.11 -9.39
C VAL A 51 -11.47 -0.16 -9.83
N GLU A 52 -12.24 -0.89 -9.03
CA GLU A 52 -13.63 -1.23 -9.32
C GLU A 52 -14.59 -0.03 -9.18
N THR A 53 -14.33 0.86 -8.23
CA THR A 53 -15.21 1.99 -7.89
C THR A 53 -14.74 3.34 -8.43
N TYR A 54 -13.54 3.39 -9.02
CA TYR A 54 -12.98 4.65 -9.51
C TYR A 54 -13.77 5.19 -10.71
N GLU A 55 -14.52 6.26 -10.47
CA GLU A 55 -15.10 7.12 -11.49
C GLU A 55 -14.14 8.28 -11.80
N LYS A 56 -14.00 8.64 -13.08
CA LYS A 56 -13.13 9.72 -13.55
C LYS A 56 -13.79 11.09 -13.47
#